data_AF-A0A7C1AVG3-F1
#
_entry.id   AF-A0A7C1AVG3-F1
#
_cell.length_a   1.000
_cell.length_b   1.000
_cell.length_c   1.000
_cell.angle_alpha   90.00
_cell.angle_beta   90.00
_cell.angle_gamma   90.00
#
_symmetry.space_group_name_H-M   'P 1'
#
loop_
_entity.id
_entity.type
_entity.pdbx_description
1 polymer ?
#
loop_
_entity_poly.entity_id
_entity_poly.type
_entity_poly.pdbx_seq_one_letter_code
_entity_poly.pdbx_strand_id
1 'polypeptide(L)'
;MLSVLLFGCIIFTAPSVVWGVQVHSSPEGLYVHQMAHGFFIVSLAILMYWLRSMKLIRYKGWRFINWSALFFILWNLDAMIIHYFDGTEGFVTIDEHTWEGHIIVASQHKIPAMLYYFGKMDHFLCVPAAIFLYLGLKALAQQVENNGYRRGEKE
;
A
#
# COMPACT_ATOMS: atom_id res chain seq x y z
N MET A 1 7.53 32.60 17.60
CA MET A 1 6.15 32.37 17.09
C MET A 1 5.87 33.13 15.80
N LEU A 2 6.14 34.45 15.74
CA LEU A 2 5.97 35.25 14.51
C LEU A 2 6.76 34.70 13.30
N SER A 3 7.98 34.24 13.53
CA SER A 3 8.86 33.65 12.50
C SER A 3 8.36 32.31 11.95
N VAL A 4 7.67 31.51 12.78
CA VAL A 4 7.08 30.21 12.37
C VAL A 4 5.82 30.44 11.55
N LEU A 5 5.02 31.45 11.93
CA LEU A 5 3.84 31.85 11.16
C LEU A 5 4.23 32.44 9.81
N LEU A 6 5.26 33.29 9.75
CA LEU A 6 5.81 33.82 8.50
C LEU A 6 6.36 32.72 7.58
N PHE A 7 7.10 31.76 8.13
CA PHE A 7 7.61 30.61 7.37
C PHE A 7 6.48 29.73 6.83
N GLY A 8 5.45 29.49 7.64
CA GLY A 8 4.23 28.78 7.22
C GLY A 8 3.48 29.53 6.10
N CYS A 9 3.28 30.84 6.22
CA CYS A 9 2.62 31.64 5.19
C CYS A 9 3.35 31.59 3.85
N ILE A 10 4.69 31.66 3.84
CA ILE A 10 5.49 31.58 2.61
C ILE A 10 5.30 30.23 1.90
N ILE A 11 5.21 29.11 2.64
CA ILE A 11 4.97 27.78 2.07
C ILE A 11 3.57 27.69 1.41
N PHE A 12 2.55 28.34 1.98
CA PHE A 12 1.19 28.28 1.45
C PHE A 12 0.92 29.28 0.31
N THR A 13 1.64 30.41 0.23
CA THR A 13 1.37 31.45 -0.77
C THR A 13 2.26 31.39 -2.01
N ALA A 14 3.30 30.57 -1.99
CA ALA A 14 4.17 30.33 -3.13
C ALA A 14 4.24 28.82 -3.44
N PRO A 15 3.12 28.20 -3.87
CA PRO A 15 3.17 26.81 -4.33
C PRO A 15 4.07 26.74 -5.56
N SER A 16 5.33 26.35 -5.36
CA SER A 16 6.13 25.82 -6.44
C SER A 16 5.58 24.45 -6.82
N VAL A 17 5.86 23.99 -8.05
CA VAL A 17 5.62 22.59 -8.41
C VAL A 17 6.30 21.71 -7.37
N VAL A 18 5.49 21.12 -6.49
CA VAL A 18 5.97 20.17 -5.50
C VAL A 18 6.21 18.88 -6.26
N TRP A 19 7.48 18.59 -6.56
CA TRP A 19 7.97 17.33 -7.13
C TRP A 19 7.71 16.11 -6.22
N GLY A 20 6.81 16.23 -5.23
CA GLY A 20 6.38 15.14 -4.36
C GLY A 20 5.41 14.18 -5.04
N VAL A 21 4.72 14.62 -6.09
CA VAL A 21 4.08 13.71 -7.06
C VAL A 21 5.11 13.49 -8.15
N GLN A 22 5.97 12.49 -7.97
CA GLN A 22 6.83 12.04 -9.05
C GLN A 22 5.94 11.27 -10.03
N VAL A 23 5.35 11.99 -10.99
CA VAL A 23 4.78 11.37 -12.20
C VAL A 23 5.97 10.80 -12.94
N HIS A 24 6.30 9.54 -12.67
CA HIS A 24 7.42 8.91 -13.36
C HIS A 24 7.08 8.90 -14.85
N SER A 25 7.99 9.35 -15.70
CA SER A 25 7.79 9.34 -17.14
C SER A 25 7.48 7.92 -17.61
N SER A 26 6.44 7.79 -18.43
CA SER A 26 6.29 6.59 -19.25
C SER A 26 7.51 6.49 -20.18
N PRO A 27 8.14 5.32 -20.34
CA PRO A 27 7.75 4.02 -19.80
C PRO A 27 8.59 3.51 -18.60
N GLU A 28 9.76 4.08 -18.31
CA GLU A 28 10.71 3.50 -17.33
C GLU A 28 10.14 3.47 -15.91
N GLY A 29 9.40 4.52 -15.54
CA GLY A 29 8.73 4.62 -14.26
C GLY A 29 7.76 3.48 -13.98
N LEU A 30 6.93 3.17 -14.98
CA LEU A 30 5.93 2.12 -14.90
C LEU A 30 6.59 0.75 -14.73
N TYR A 31 7.66 0.46 -15.47
CA TYR A 31 8.39 -0.80 -15.34
C TYR A 31 9.01 -0.97 -13.96
N VAL A 32 9.70 0.04 -13.44
CA VAL A 32 10.32 -0.03 -12.12
C VAL A 32 9.26 -0.18 -11.02
N HIS A 33 8.12 0.52 -11.15
CA HIS A 33 7.01 0.40 -10.23
C HIS A 33 6.39 -1.00 -10.22
N GLN A 34 6.15 -1.57 -11.41
CA GLN A 34 5.67 -2.95 -11.58
C GLN A 34 6.63 -3.97 -10.98
N MET A 35 7.94 -3.79 -11.18
CA MET A 35 8.96 -4.64 -10.54
C MET A 35 8.95 -4.51 -9.02
N ALA A 36 8.72 -3.31 -8.48
CA ALA A 36 8.63 -3.09 -7.05
C ALA A 36 7.45 -3.85 -6.42
N HIS A 37 6.28 -3.85 -7.07
CA HIS A 37 5.14 -4.69 -6.66
C HIS A 37 5.49 -6.18 -6.68
N GLY A 38 6.09 -6.67 -7.77
CA GLY A 38 6.52 -8.06 -7.88
C GLY A 38 7.51 -8.47 -6.79
N PHE A 39 8.53 -7.63 -6.53
CA PHE A 39 9.49 -7.85 -5.46
C PHE A 39 8.82 -7.87 -4.08
N PHE A 40 7.84 -6.99 -3.85
CA PHE A 40 7.14 -6.92 -2.58
C PHE A 40 6.27 -8.17 -2.37
N ILE A 41 5.58 -8.65 -3.40
CA ILE A 41 4.82 -9.92 -3.38
C ILE A 41 5.73 -11.08 -2.98
N VAL A 42 6.87 -11.23 -3.64
CA VAL A 42 7.83 -12.32 -3.35
C VAL A 42 8.33 -12.24 -1.91
N SER A 43 8.70 -11.03 -1.45
CA SER A 43 9.15 -10.80 -0.08
C SER A 43 8.10 -11.19 0.96
N LEU A 44 6.84 -10.80 0.73
CA LEU A 44 5.72 -11.15 1.62
C LEU A 44 5.37 -12.63 1.57
N ALA A 45 5.46 -13.27 0.41
CA ALA A 45 5.24 -14.70 0.27
C ALA A 45 6.29 -15.51 1.04
N ILE A 46 7.56 -15.10 0.94
CA ILE A 46 8.67 -15.67 1.73
C ILE A 46 8.42 -15.47 3.23
N LEU A 47 8.07 -14.24 3.66
CA LEU A 47 7.72 -13.96 5.05
C LEU A 47 6.59 -14.88 5.54
N MET A 48 5.49 -14.96 4.80
CA MET A 48 4.33 -15.78 5.11
C MET A 48 4.69 -17.27 5.20
N TYR A 49 5.52 -17.78 4.27
CA TYR A 49 6.05 -19.14 4.33
C TYR A 49 6.81 -19.38 5.63
N TRP A 50 7.76 -18.50 5.98
CA TRP A 50 8.57 -18.62 7.20
C TRP A 50 7.74 -18.55 8.49
N LEU A 51 6.76 -17.65 8.56
CA LEU A 51 5.84 -17.55 9.71
C LEU A 51 5.09 -18.87 9.95
N ARG A 52 4.69 -19.56 8.88
CA ARG A 52 3.99 -20.84 8.94
C ARG A 52 4.93 -21.99 9.28
N SER A 53 6.08 -22.08 8.60
CA SER A 53 7.09 -23.12 8.80
C SER A 53 7.64 -23.13 10.23
N MET A 54 7.87 -21.94 10.80
CA MET A 54 8.30 -21.79 12.21
C MET A 54 7.15 -21.86 13.22
N LYS A 55 5.91 -22.12 12.77
CA LYS A 55 4.69 -22.18 13.60
C LYS A 55 4.45 -20.90 14.42
N LEU A 56 4.96 -19.75 13.97
CA LEU A 56 4.81 -18.46 14.66
C LEU A 56 3.37 -17.96 14.62
N ILE A 57 2.58 -18.35 13.61
CA ILE A 57 1.15 -18.01 13.50
C ILE A 57 0.28 -18.48 14.68
N ARG A 58 0.82 -19.36 15.54
CA ARG A 58 0.18 -19.73 16.82
C ARG A 58 0.04 -18.52 17.74
N TYR A 59 1.01 -17.62 17.74
CA TYR A 59 0.97 -16.38 18.51
C TYR A 59 0.12 -15.31 17.82
N LYS A 60 -0.69 -14.59 18.59
CA LYS A 60 -1.68 -13.63 18.08
C LYS A 60 -1.06 -12.54 17.18
N GLY A 61 0.07 -11.95 17.59
CA GLY A 61 0.75 -10.90 16.81
C GLY A 61 1.20 -11.40 15.45
N TRP A 62 1.94 -12.50 15.41
CA TRP A 62 2.40 -13.12 14.17
C TRP A 62 1.26 -13.58 13.24
N ARG A 63 0.11 -13.97 13.80
CA ARG A 63 -1.08 -14.31 13.01
C ARG A 63 -1.63 -13.10 12.27
N PHE A 64 -1.68 -11.93 12.90
CA PHE A 64 -2.09 -10.70 12.23
C PHE A 64 -1.05 -10.25 11.20
N ILE A 65 0.25 -10.39 11.46
CA ILE A 65 1.29 -10.13 10.44
C ILE A 65 1.09 -11.06 9.22
N ASN A 66 0.73 -12.32 9.43
CA ASN A 66 0.41 -13.24 8.33
C ASN A 66 -0.81 -12.78 7.52
N TRP A 67 -1.87 -12.30 8.17
CA TRP A 67 -3.03 -11.73 7.46
C TRP A 67 -2.68 -10.46 6.71
N SER A 68 -1.91 -9.57 7.32
CA SER A 68 -1.40 -8.36 6.65
C SER A 68 -0.61 -8.71 5.38
N ALA A 69 0.31 -9.67 5.47
CA ALA A 69 1.07 -10.13 4.32
C ALA A 69 0.17 -10.67 3.19
N LEU A 70 -0.89 -11.42 3.52
CA LEU A 70 -1.85 -11.90 2.53
C LEU A 70 -2.56 -10.74 1.82
N PHE A 71 -3.11 -9.77 2.57
CA PHE A 71 -3.82 -8.63 1.98
C PHE A 71 -2.89 -7.74 1.15
N PHE A 72 -1.65 -7.51 1.59
CA PHE A 72 -0.68 -6.78 0.78
C PHE A 72 -0.30 -7.55 -0.49
N ILE A 73 -0.16 -8.87 -0.46
CA ILE A 73 0.05 -9.66 -1.70
C ILE A 73 -1.12 -9.46 -2.67
N LEU A 74 -2.35 -9.58 -2.18
CA LEU A 74 -3.55 -9.37 -3.00
C LEU A 74 -3.61 -7.95 -3.57
N TRP A 75 -3.31 -6.93 -2.75
CA TRP A 75 -3.27 -5.54 -3.18
C TRP A 75 -2.20 -5.29 -4.26
N ASN A 76 -0.99 -5.84 -4.09
CA ASN A 76 0.06 -5.67 -5.10
C ASN A 76 -0.31 -6.38 -6.42
N LEU A 77 -0.94 -7.56 -6.37
CA LEU A 77 -1.41 -8.25 -7.58
C LEU A 77 -2.48 -7.42 -8.31
N ASP A 78 -3.43 -6.86 -7.56
CA ASP A 78 -4.47 -5.97 -8.06
C ASP A 78 -3.86 -4.72 -8.71
N ALA A 79 -2.95 -4.02 -8.00
CA ALA A 79 -2.24 -2.85 -8.53
C ALA A 79 -1.49 -3.15 -9.83
N MET A 80 -0.77 -4.28 -9.91
CA MET A 80 -0.08 -4.70 -11.14
C MET A 80 -1.05 -4.89 -12.32
N ILE A 81 -2.21 -5.51 -12.09
CA ILE A 81 -3.26 -5.73 -13.09
C ILE A 81 -3.84 -4.39 -13.57
N ILE A 82 -4.12 -3.48 -12.65
CA ILE A 82 -4.72 -2.19 -12.96
C ILE A 82 -3.76 -1.29 -13.72
N HIS A 83 -2.48 -1.28 -13.33
CA HIS A 83 -1.43 -0.61 -14.10
C HIS A 83 -1.19 -1.22 -15.49
N TYR A 84 -1.43 -2.53 -15.65
CA TYR A 84 -1.44 -3.12 -16.99
C TYR A 84 -2.61 -2.58 -17.82
N PHE A 85 -3.81 -2.48 -17.25
CA PHE A 85 -4.97 -1.90 -17.94
C PHE A 85 -4.78 -0.41 -18.28
N ASP A 86 -4.12 0.38 -17.43
CA ASP A 86 -3.81 1.80 -17.72
C ASP A 86 -2.97 1.98 -18.99
N GLY A 87 -2.21 0.97 -19.40
CA GLY A 87 -1.44 0.96 -20.64
C GLY A 87 -2.18 0.41 -21.86
N THR A 88 -3.45 0.00 -21.72
CA THR A 88 -4.26 -0.58 -22.80
C THR A 88 -5.27 0.40 -23.36
N GLU A 89 -5.51 0.32 -24.67
CA GLU A 89 -6.52 1.15 -25.33
C GLU A 89 -7.91 0.91 -24.71
N GLY A 90 -8.57 1.99 -24.29
CA GLY A 90 -9.92 1.98 -23.75
C GLY A 90 -10.04 1.92 -22.23
N PHE A 91 -8.93 2.05 -21.49
CA PHE A 91 -8.93 2.33 -20.05
C PHE A 91 -8.04 3.54 -19.80
N VAL A 92 -8.63 4.73 -19.68
CA VAL A 92 -7.90 5.98 -19.41
C VAL A 92 -8.34 6.51 -18.06
N THR A 93 -7.38 6.82 -17.19
CA THR A 93 -7.72 7.22 -15.82
C THR A 93 -7.90 8.71 -15.65
N ILE A 94 -7.01 9.57 -16.17
CA ILE A 94 -6.96 10.98 -15.77
C ILE A 94 -6.25 11.82 -16.84
N ASP A 95 -6.71 13.06 -17.05
CA ASP A 95 -5.94 14.13 -17.66
C ASP A 95 -5.00 14.71 -16.58
N GLU A 96 -3.70 14.48 -16.73
CA GLU A 96 -2.63 14.85 -15.77
C GLU A 96 -2.58 16.35 -15.44
N HIS A 97 -3.35 17.18 -16.14
CA HIS A 97 -3.40 18.63 -15.98
C HIS A 97 -4.59 19.12 -15.15
N THR A 98 -5.46 18.22 -14.68
CA THR A 98 -6.66 18.57 -13.90
C THR A 98 -6.75 17.80 -12.58
N TRP A 99 -7.49 18.35 -11.61
CA TRP A 99 -7.87 17.62 -10.38
C TRP A 99 -9.07 16.68 -10.61
N GLU A 100 -9.47 16.48 -11.86
CA GLU A 100 -10.61 15.65 -12.24
C GLU A 100 -10.12 14.30 -12.78
N GLY A 101 -10.52 13.21 -12.12
CA GLY A 101 -10.29 11.87 -12.64
C GLY A 101 -11.52 11.35 -13.35
N HIS A 102 -11.43 11.16 -14.66
CA HIS A 102 -12.50 10.57 -15.48
C HIS A 102 -12.07 9.20 -15.96
N ILE A 103 -12.72 8.15 -15.46
CA ILE A 103 -12.52 6.81 -15.96
C ILE A 103 -13.33 6.67 -17.25
N ILE A 104 -12.66 6.79 -18.40
CA ILE A 104 -13.26 6.48 -19.70
C ILE A 104 -12.99 5.01 -19.97
N VAL A 105 -13.97 4.15 -19.64
CA VAL A 105 -13.94 2.77 -20.09
C VAL A 105 -14.53 2.69 -21.49
N ALA A 106 -13.68 2.75 -22.52
CA ALA A 106 -14.08 2.48 -23.90
C ALA A 106 -14.17 0.97 -24.20
N SER A 107 -13.86 0.10 -23.23
CA SER A 107 -14.09 -1.34 -23.35
C SER A 107 -15.57 -1.62 -23.60
N GLN A 108 -15.86 -2.31 -24.71
CA GLN A 108 -17.20 -2.83 -25.02
C GLN A 108 -17.66 -3.93 -24.04
N HIS A 109 -16.76 -4.40 -23.17
CA HIS A 109 -17.01 -5.47 -22.22
C HIS A 109 -17.16 -4.95 -20.79
N LYS A 110 -18.35 -5.19 -20.21
CA LYS A 110 -18.72 -4.75 -18.85
C LYS A 110 -17.87 -5.34 -17.73
N ILE A 111 -17.40 -6.58 -17.89
CA ILE A 111 -16.66 -7.29 -16.83
C ILE A 111 -15.26 -6.66 -16.61
N PRO A 112 -14.42 -6.46 -17.64
CA PRO A 112 -13.17 -5.71 -17.51
C PRO A 112 -13.36 -4.29 -16.94
N ALA A 113 -14.44 -3.60 -17.33
CA ALA A 113 -14.78 -2.28 -16.80
C ALA A 113 -14.98 -2.28 -15.28
N MET A 114 -15.72 -3.27 -14.78
CA MET A 114 -15.96 -3.42 -13.33
C MET A 114 -14.68 -3.81 -12.59
N LEU A 115 -13.89 -4.73 -13.13
CA LEU A 115 -12.59 -5.11 -12.54
C LEU A 115 -11.66 -3.89 -12.45
N TYR A 116 -11.58 -3.10 -13.53
CA TYR A 116 -10.81 -1.88 -13.56
C TYR A 116 -11.28 -0.87 -12.51
N TYR A 117 -12.59 -0.61 -12.44
CA TYR A 117 -13.17 0.33 -11.49
C TYR A 117 -12.88 -0.06 -10.03
N PHE A 118 -13.12 -1.33 -9.67
CA PHE A 118 -12.90 -1.79 -8.30
C PHE A 118 -11.42 -1.91 -7.94
N GLY A 119 -10.56 -2.35 -8.87
CA GLY A 119 -9.12 -2.43 -8.60
C GLY A 119 -8.44 -1.05 -8.53
N LYS A 120 -9.02 -0.02 -9.17
CA LYS A 120 -8.56 1.37 -8.96
C LYS A 120 -8.76 1.85 -7.51
N MET A 121 -9.62 1.19 -6.75
CA MET A 121 -9.90 1.53 -5.36
C MET A 121 -8.92 0.82 -4.41
N ASP A 122 -7.68 1.30 -4.35
CA ASP A 122 -6.58 0.75 -3.53
C ASP A 122 -6.96 0.43 -2.08
N HIS A 123 -7.88 1.21 -1.52
CA HIS A 123 -8.30 1.13 -0.13
C HIS A 123 -8.95 -0.20 0.24
N PHE A 124 -9.54 -0.94 -0.71
CA PHE A 124 -10.22 -2.21 -0.41
C PHE A 124 -9.28 -3.28 0.15
N LEU A 125 -8.02 -3.31 -0.31
CA LEU A 125 -7.05 -4.31 0.11
C LEU A 125 -5.94 -3.69 0.97
N CYS A 126 -5.48 -2.48 0.63
CA CYS A 126 -4.40 -1.81 1.35
C CYS A 126 -4.78 -1.43 2.79
N VAL A 127 -5.99 -0.90 3.01
CA VAL A 127 -6.42 -0.48 4.36
C VAL A 127 -6.58 -1.67 5.31
N PRO A 128 -7.27 -2.77 4.94
CA PRO A 128 -7.26 -3.99 5.77
C PRO A 128 -5.84 -4.52 6.04
N ALA A 129 -4.94 -4.49 5.04
CA ALA A 129 -3.56 -4.92 5.23
C ALA A 129 -2.84 -4.10 6.31
N ALA A 130 -3.00 -2.78 6.29
CA ALA A 130 -2.44 -1.85 7.27
C ALA A 130 -3.04 -2.04 8.68
N ILE A 131 -4.35 -2.27 8.77
CA ILE A 131 -5.03 -2.56 10.05
C ILE A 131 -4.45 -3.85 10.66
N PHE A 132 -4.33 -4.93 9.88
CA PHE A 132 -3.73 -6.17 10.37
C PHE A 132 -2.26 -5.98 10.77
N LEU A 133 -1.49 -5.18 10.02
CA LEU A 133 -0.11 -4.87 10.36
C LEU A 133 -0.03 -4.19 11.74
N TYR A 134 -0.84 -3.13 11.93
CA TYR A 134 -0.91 -2.41 13.19
C TYR A 134 -1.30 -3.32 14.36
N LEU A 135 -2.35 -4.12 14.20
CA LEU A 135 -2.79 -5.06 15.24
C LEU A 135 -1.73 -6.12 15.56
N GLY A 136 -0.99 -6.59 14.55
CA GLY A 136 0.11 -7.51 14.70
C GLY A 136 1.27 -6.92 15.49
N LEU A 137 1.74 -5.73 15.10
CA LEU A 137 2.81 -5.02 15.78
C LEU A 137 2.44 -4.67 17.22
N LYS A 138 1.22 -4.16 17.45
CA LYS A 138 0.70 -3.86 18.78
C LYS A 138 0.70 -5.09 19.69
N ALA A 139 0.23 -6.24 19.19
CA ALA A 139 0.20 -7.47 19.96
C ALA A 139 1.60 -8.00 20.28
N LEU A 140 2.57 -7.85 19.36
CA LEU A 140 3.97 -8.22 19.61
C LEU A 140 4.62 -7.31 20.66
N ALA A 141 4.40 -5.99 20.58
CA ALA A 141 4.92 -5.03 21.55
C ALA A 141 4.40 -5.31 22.97
N GLN A 142 3.09 -5.54 23.10
CA GLN A 142 2.46 -5.90 24.39
C GLN A 142 3.00 -7.22 24.95
N GLN A 143 3.29 -8.20 24.09
CA GLN A 143 3.86 -9.47 24.53
C GLN A 143 5.29 -9.28 25.09
N VAL A 144 6.09 -8.40 24.49
CA VAL A 144 7.44 -8.07 24.99
C VAL A 144 7.38 -7.38 26.35
N GLU A 145 6.52 -6.38 26.49
CA GLU A 145 6.33 -5.63 27.74
C GLU A 145 5.90 -6.54 28.90
N ASN A 146 4.89 -7.38 28.67
CA ASN A 146 4.41 -8.34 29.67
C ASN A 146 5.48 -9.38 30.06
N ASN A 147 6.30 -9.81 29.11
CA ASN A 147 7.39 -10.75 29.38
C ASN A 147 8.52 -10.12 30.20
N GLY A 148 8.83 -8.84 29.95
CA GLY A 148 9.80 -8.06 30.72
C GLY A 148 9.37 -7.90 32.17
N TYR A 149 8.11 -7.50 32.41
CA TYR A 149 7.54 -7.35 33.75
C TYR A 149 7.64 -8.66 34.57
N ARG A 150 7.24 -9.80 33.99
CA ARG A 150 7.30 -11.11 34.66
C ARG A 150 8.71 -11.59 35.00
N ARG A 151 9.74 -11.07 34.34
CA ARG A 151 11.13 -11.41 34.63
C ARG A 151 11.67 -10.59 35.80
N GLY A 152 11.28 -9.32 35.91
CA GLY A 152 11.65 -8.44 37.02
C GLY A 152 11.02 -8.84 38.36
N GLU A 153 9.86 -9.50 38.39
CA GLU A 153 9.27 -10.05 39.62
C GLU A 153 9.98 -11.32 40.15
N LYS A 154 10.87 -11.94 39.35
CA LYS A 154 11.57 -13.18 39.70
C LYS A 154 13.03 -12.97 40.11
N GLU A 155 13.55 -11.75 39.99
CA GLU A 155 14.90 -11.33 40.40
C GLU A 155 14.81 -10.58 41.73
#